data_AF-A0A7S1CV40-F1
#
_entry.id   AF-A0A7S1CV40-F1
#
_cell.length_a   1.000
_cell.length_b   1.000
_cell.length_c   1.000
_cell.angle_alpha   90.00
_cell.angle_beta   90.00
_cell.angle_gamma   90.00
#
_symmetry.space_group_name_H-M   'P 1'
#
loop_
_entity.id
_entity.type
_entity.pdbx_description
1 polymer ?
#
loop_
_entity_poly.entity_id
_entity_poly.type
_entity_poly.pdbx_seq_one_letter_code
_entity_poly.pdbx_strand_id
1 'polypeptide(L)'
;RKFGAHYHDIFLQAIPATVDLVNEEELPAIRGTALVCLSSYINSMKNGVIPMIPRIVPAIILGSSAALEENATQMSRLDLSASLTALEALAQNLGSFMAPNMIDILRILLHENVVNSDDES
;
A
#
# COMPACT_ATOMS: atom_id res chain seq x y z
N ARG A 1 -17.07 4.08 11.19
CA ARG A 1 -16.37 3.63 12.42
C ARG A 1 -15.04 4.40 12.48
N LYS A 2 -14.74 5.16 13.55
CA LYS A 2 -13.49 5.94 13.67
C LYS A 2 -12.45 5.12 14.44
N PHE A 3 -11.69 4.27 13.74
CA PHE A 3 -10.54 3.60 14.34
C PHE A 3 -9.44 4.65 14.62
N GLY A 4 -8.87 4.66 15.83
CA GLY A 4 -7.66 5.44 16.14
C GLY A 4 -7.76 6.97 16.30
N ALA A 5 -8.95 7.59 16.28
CA ALA A 5 -9.09 9.05 16.43
C ALA A 5 -8.54 9.61 17.77
N HIS A 6 -8.42 8.79 18.80
CA HIS A 6 -7.88 9.17 20.12
C HIS A 6 -6.48 8.59 20.41
N TYR A 7 -5.88 7.84 19.48
CA TYR A 7 -4.59 7.16 19.67
C TYR A 7 -3.60 7.48 18.54
N HIS A 8 -3.73 8.67 17.96
CA HIS A 8 -2.99 9.11 16.79
C HIS A 8 -1.47 8.91 16.94
N ASP A 9 -0.93 9.29 18.10
CA ASP A 9 0.50 9.18 18.39
C ASP A 9 0.99 7.72 18.45
N ILE A 10 0.16 6.80 18.95
CA ILE A 10 0.49 5.38 19.02
C ILE A 10 0.53 4.78 17.60
N PHE A 11 -0.42 5.16 16.74
CA PHE A 11 -0.44 4.68 15.36
C PHE A 11 0.68 5.28 14.50
N LEU A 12 1.06 6.54 14.75
CA LEU A 12 2.23 7.14 14.11
C LEU A 12 3.52 6.39 14.44
N GLN A 13 3.66 5.87 15.67
CA GLN A 13 4.82 5.05 16.07
C GLN A 13 4.82 3.66 15.42
N ALA A 14 3.66 3.13 15.04
CA ALA A 14 3.52 1.82 14.40
C ALA A 14 3.80 1.85 12.88
N ILE A 15 3.68 3.01 12.23
CA ILE A 15 3.92 3.17 10.79
C ILE A 15 5.33 2.73 10.38
N PRO A 16 6.43 3.16 11.04
CA PRO A 16 7.78 2.70 10.72
C PRO A 16 7.91 1.18 10.67
N ALA A 17 7.46 0.48 11.72
CA ALA A 17 7.53 -0.97 11.79
C ALA A 17 6.69 -1.63 10.68
N THR A 18 5.53 -1.05 10.35
CA THR A 18 4.68 -1.58 9.27
C THR A 18 5.33 -1.37 7.90
N VAL A 19 6.01 -0.24 7.69
CA VAL A 19 6.80 0.02 6.48
C VAL A 19 7.94 -0.99 6.36
N ASP A 20 8.63 -1.28 7.47
CA ASP A 20 9.73 -2.23 7.47
C ASP A 20 9.23 -3.64 7.10
N LEU A 21 8.05 -4.05 7.59
CA LEU A 21 7.39 -5.31 7.19
C LEU A 21 7.00 -5.38 5.70
N VAL A 22 6.70 -4.25 5.05
CA VAL A 22 6.46 -4.22 3.59
C VAL A 22 7.76 -4.44 2.82
N ASN A 23 8.88 -3.93 3.35
CA ASN A 23 10.20 -4.04 2.74
C ASN A 23 10.86 -5.41 3.02
N GLU A 24 10.37 -6.17 4.01
CA GLU A 24 10.79 -7.55 4.25
C GLU A 24 10.19 -8.46 3.15
N GLU A 25 11.00 -8.77 2.13
CA GLU A 25 10.61 -9.52 0.91
C GLU A 25 10.23 -10.99 1.15
N GLU A 26 10.37 -11.52 2.37
CA GLU A 26 10.36 -12.98 2.58
C GLU A 26 8.99 -13.64 2.37
N LEU A 27 7.86 -12.94 2.60
CA LEU A 27 6.53 -13.56 2.59
C LEU A 27 5.43 -12.64 2.02
N PRO A 28 4.81 -13.01 0.87
CA PRO A 28 3.75 -12.20 0.23
C PRO A 28 2.52 -11.98 1.14
N ALA A 29 2.21 -12.95 2.01
CA ALA A 29 1.12 -12.81 2.98
C ALA A 29 1.39 -11.73 4.04
N ILE A 30 2.64 -11.59 4.47
CA ILE A 30 3.04 -10.57 5.45
C ILE A 30 3.01 -9.19 4.78
N ARG A 31 3.62 -9.10 3.59
CA ARG A 31 3.63 -7.88 2.76
C ARG A 31 2.21 -7.39 2.49
N GLY A 32 1.32 -8.26 2.02
CA GLY A 32 -0.08 -7.93 1.76
C GLY A 32 -0.83 -7.46 3.01
N THR A 33 -0.62 -8.13 4.15
CA THR A 33 -1.22 -7.70 5.43
C THR A 33 -0.69 -6.33 5.87
N ALA A 34 0.61 -6.10 5.73
CA ALA A 34 1.25 -4.82 6.06
C ALA A 34 0.75 -3.68 5.15
N LEU A 35 0.55 -3.93 3.85
CA LEU A 35 -0.03 -2.98 2.90
C LEU A 35 -1.47 -2.60 3.26
N VAL A 36 -2.31 -3.58 3.62
CA VAL A 36 -3.68 -3.31 4.13
C VAL A 36 -3.64 -2.52 5.45
N CYS A 37 -2.64 -2.77 6.29
CA CYS A 37 -2.45 -2.01 7.52
C CYS A 37 -2.09 -0.55 7.22
N LEU A 38 -1.17 -0.30 6.28
CA LEU A 38 -0.84 1.04 5.80
C LEU A 38 -2.06 1.77 5.22
N SER A 39 -2.88 1.09 4.41
CA SER A 39 -4.11 1.66 3.86
C SER A 39 -5.08 2.08 4.96
N SER A 40 -5.19 1.26 6.01
CA SER A 40 -6.01 1.53 7.19
C SER A 40 -5.52 2.74 7.99
N TYR A 41 -4.20 2.90 8.13
CA TYR A 41 -3.60 4.09 8.75
C TYR A 41 -3.89 5.35 7.95
N ILE A 42 -3.68 5.31 6.63
CA ILE A 42 -3.95 6.45 5.73
C ILE A 42 -5.43 6.86 5.82
N ASN A 43 -6.36 5.90 5.75
CA ASN A 43 -7.79 6.15 5.83
C ASN A 43 -8.24 6.69 7.21
N SER A 44 -7.63 6.20 8.29
CA SER A 44 -8.01 6.58 9.65
C SER A 44 -7.44 7.93 10.08
N MET A 45 -6.20 8.22 9.67
CA MET A 45 -5.43 9.38 10.14
C MET A 45 -5.36 10.52 9.12
N LYS A 46 -5.58 10.25 7.82
CA LYS A 46 -5.57 11.24 6.73
C LYS A 46 -4.34 12.14 6.78
N ASN A 47 -4.53 13.45 6.96
CA ASN A 47 -3.45 14.43 7.05
C ASN A 47 -2.45 14.16 8.18
N GLY A 48 -2.84 13.37 9.19
CA GLY A 48 -1.97 12.97 10.27
C GLY A 48 -0.74 12.17 9.83
N VAL A 49 -0.82 11.42 8.73
CA VAL A 49 0.31 10.63 8.22
C VAL A 49 1.25 11.42 7.31
N ILE A 50 0.99 12.71 7.06
CA ILE A 50 1.83 13.56 6.18
C ILE A 50 3.32 13.50 6.56
N PRO A 51 3.73 13.57 7.83
CA PRO A 51 5.15 13.47 8.21
C PRO A 51 5.79 12.14 7.78
N MET A 52 4.99 11.10 7.59
CA MET A 52 5.45 9.75 7.25
C MET A 52 5.30 9.39 5.76
N ILE A 53 4.68 10.25 4.95
CA ILE A 53 4.55 10.06 3.50
C ILE A 53 5.87 9.72 2.81
N PRO A 54 7.00 10.38 3.11
CA PRO A 54 8.27 10.06 2.47
C PRO A 54 8.75 8.62 2.69
N ARG A 55 8.23 7.92 3.71
CA ARG A 55 8.50 6.49 3.96
C ARG A 55 7.38 5.59 3.44
N ILE A 56 6.13 6.01 3.60
CA ILE A 56 4.95 5.21 3.22
C ILE A 56 4.85 5.02 1.71
N VAL A 57 4.99 6.10 0.93
CA VAL A 57 4.75 6.04 -0.51
C VAL A 57 5.77 5.14 -1.22
N PRO A 58 7.09 5.25 -0.97
CA PRO A 58 8.06 4.34 -1.57
C PRO A 58 7.83 2.88 -1.18
N ALA A 59 7.46 2.61 0.08
CA ALA A 59 7.18 1.25 0.54
C ALA A 59 5.98 0.63 -0.18
N ILE A 60 4.90 1.39 -0.37
CA ILE A 60 3.73 0.92 -1.13
C ILE A 60 4.12 0.65 -2.60
N ILE A 61 4.91 1.52 -3.22
CA ILE A 61 5.37 1.32 -4.61
C ILE A 61 6.25 0.09 -4.74
N LEU A 62 7.21 -0.09 -3.82
CA LEU A 62 8.09 -1.25 -3.79
C LEU A 62 7.28 -2.54 -3.60
N GLY A 63 6.40 -2.57 -2.59
CA GLY A 63 5.55 -3.73 -2.33
C GLY A 63 4.62 -4.07 -3.49
N SER A 64 4.05 -3.04 -4.13
CA SER A 64 3.23 -3.22 -5.34
C SER A 64 4.03 -3.80 -6.50
N SER A 65 5.29 -3.37 -6.65
CA SER A 65 6.16 -3.84 -7.74
C SER A 65 6.56 -5.30 -7.52
N ALA A 66 6.89 -5.67 -6.28
CA ALA A 66 7.14 -7.08 -5.91
C ALA A 66 5.91 -7.97 -6.14
N ALA A 67 4.71 -7.50 -5.76
CA ALA A 67 3.47 -8.24 -5.97
C ALA A 67 3.16 -8.48 -7.48
N LEU A 68 3.58 -7.57 -8.36
CA LEU A 68 3.40 -7.72 -9.81
C LEU A 68 4.29 -8.83 -10.40
N GLU A 69 5.52 -8.95 -9.93
CA GLU A 69 6.50 -9.94 -10.41
C GLU A 69 6.13 -11.37 -10.00
N GLU A 70 5.45 -11.55 -8.86
CA GLU A 70 5.19 -12.85 -8.25
C GLU A 70 3.85 -13.52 -8.68
N ASN A 71 3.23 -13.11 -9.79
CA ASN A 71 1.83 -13.44 -10.19
C ASN A 71 1.43 -14.93 -10.37
N ALA A 72 2.25 -15.89 -9.96
CA ALA A 72 2.02 -17.31 -10.12
C ALA A 72 1.10 -17.95 -9.04
N THR A 73 0.75 -17.27 -7.94
CA THR A 73 0.04 -17.89 -6.80
C THR A 73 -1.21 -17.12 -6.37
N GLN A 74 -2.16 -17.80 -5.71
CA GLN A 74 -3.32 -17.13 -5.10
C GLN A 74 -2.90 -16.08 -4.05
N MET A 75 -1.79 -16.32 -3.35
CA MET A 75 -1.29 -15.39 -2.33
C MET A 75 -0.76 -14.10 -2.95
N SER A 76 -0.07 -14.19 -4.09
CA SER A 76 0.40 -12.99 -4.80
C SER A 76 -0.73 -12.17 -5.40
N ARG A 77 -1.85 -12.78 -5.80
CA ARG A 77 -3.07 -12.04 -6.18
C ARG A 77 -3.67 -11.25 -5.01
N LEU A 78 -3.72 -11.85 -3.82
CA LEU A 78 -4.18 -11.15 -2.60
C LEU A 78 -3.23 -10.01 -2.22
N ASP A 79 -1.94 -10.22 -2.36
CA ASP A 79 -0.91 -9.20 -2.12
C ASP A 79 -1.00 -8.04 -3.14
N LEU A 80 -1.27 -8.34 -4.41
CA LEU A 80 -1.54 -7.32 -5.43
C LEU A 80 -2.82 -6.53 -5.11
N SER A 81 -3.90 -7.20 -4.71
CA SER A 81 -5.13 -6.52 -4.28
C SER A 81 -4.91 -5.63 -3.04
N ALA A 82 -4.11 -6.09 -2.07
CA ALA A 82 -3.70 -5.31 -0.92
C ALA A 82 -2.90 -4.06 -1.32
N SER A 83 -1.97 -4.23 -2.26
CA SER A 83 -1.16 -3.15 -2.85
C SER A 83 -2.05 -2.08 -3.50
N LEU A 84 -3.00 -2.49 -4.34
CA LEU A 84 -3.95 -1.59 -4.99
C LEU A 84 -4.84 -0.85 -3.98
N THR A 85 -5.26 -1.54 -2.91
CA THR A 85 -6.03 -0.92 -1.81
C THR A 85 -5.22 0.18 -1.10
N ALA A 86 -3.92 -0.04 -0.91
CA ALA A 86 -3.03 0.97 -0.31
C ALA A 86 -2.82 2.18 -1.25
N LEU A 87 -2.67 1.94 -2.55
CA LEU A 87 -2.61 3.00 -3.56
C LEU A 87 -3.92 3.80 -3.66
N GLU A 88 -5.07 3.14 -3.57
CA GLU A 88 -6.38 3.79 -3.53
C GLU A 88 -6.49 4.72 -2.31
N ALA A 89 -6.09 4.24 -1.12
CA ALA A 89 -6.12 5.04 0.09
C ALA A 89 -5.23 6.30 -0.01
N LEU A 90 -4.06 6.18 -0.64
CA LEU A 90 -3.18 7.31 -0.96
C LEU A 90 -3.88 8.29 -1.92
N ALA A 91 -4.49 7.79 -3.00
CA ALA A 91 -5.15 8.64 -3.99
C ALA A 91 -6.33 9.42 -3.40
N GLN A 92 -7.15 8.76 -2.57
CA GLN A 92 -8.33 9.36 -1.96
C GLN A 92 -8.00 10.40 -0.89
N ASN A 93 -6.95 10.18 -0.09
CA ASN A 93 -6.68 11.05 1.08
C ASN A 93 -5.47 11.97 0.89
N LEU A 94 -4.51 11.62 0.03
CA LEU A 94 -3.19 12.24 -0.06
C LEU A 94 -2.71 12.45 -1.52
N GLY A 95 -3.64 12.53 -2.47
CA GLY A 95 -3.32 12.55 -3.91
C GLY A 95 -2.29 13.60 -4.36
N SER A 96 -2.26 14.78 -3.73
CA SER A 96 -1.25 15.82 -4.02
C SER A 96 0.19 15.37 -3.74
N PHE A 97 0.37 14.44 -2.80
CA PHE A 97 1.68 13.92 -2.40
C PHE A 97 2.14 12.73 -3.26
N MET A 98 1.28 12.21 -4.14
CA MET A 98 1.64 11.15 -5.08
C MET A 98 2.37 11.68 -6.32
N ALA A 99 2.29 12.99 -6.58
CA ALA A 99 2.87 13.62 -7.77
C ALA A 99 4.34 13.26 -8.04
N PRO A 100 5.25 13.19 -7.04
CA PRO A 100 6.65 12.84 -7.27
C PRO A 100 6.85 11.42 -7.82
N ASN A 101 5.94 10.49 -7.49
CA ASN A 101 6.05 9.07 -7.86
C ASN A 101 4.97 8.65 -8.88
N MET A 102 4.31 9.63 -9.52
CA MET A 102 3.16 9.38 -10.38
C MET A 102 3.49 8.43 -11.53
N ILE A 103 4.70 8.52 -12.10
CA ILE A 103 5.14 7.64 -13.18
C ILE A 103 5.20 6.18 -12.71
N ASP A 104 5.74 5.91 -11.53
CA ASP A 104 5.84 4.55 -11.01
C ASP A 104 4.47 3.99 -10.61
N ILE A 105 3.61 4.84 -10.05
CA ILE A 105 2.20 4.49 -9.78
C ILE A 105 1.47 4.14 -11.07
N LEU A 106 1.64 4.92 -12.14
CA LEU A 106 1.03 4.63 -13.44
C LEU A 106 1.57 3.33 -14.05
N ARG A 107 2.86 3.03 -13.89
CA ARG A 107 3.45 1.75 -14.33
C ARG A 107 2.81 0.56 -13.63
N ILE A 108 2.56 0.68 -12.32
CA ILE A 108 1.87 -0.37 -11.55
C ILE A 108 0.44 -0.55 -12.05
N LEU A 109 -0.32 0.55 -12.18
CA LEU A 109 -1.73 0.50 -12.55
C LEU A 109 -1.97 0.04 -14.00
N LEU A 110 -1.04 0.31 -14.90
CA LEU A 110 -1.10 -0.09 -16.31
C LEU A 110 -0.44 -1.45 -16.58
N HIS A 111 -0.01 -2.16 -15.54
CA HIS A 111 0.60 -3.47 -15.70
C HIS A 111 -0.44 -4.50 -16.17
N GLU A 112 -0.04 -5.40 -17.08
CA GLU A 112 -0.93 -6.42 -17.67
C GLU A 112 -1.65 -7.27 -16.61
N ASN A 113 -0.94 -7.65 -15.55
CA ASN A 113 -1.48 -8.43 -14.43
C ASN A 113 -2.56 -7.70 -13.62
N VAL A 114 -2.60 -6.36 -13.65
CA VAL A 114 -3.66 -5.58 -13.02
C VAL A 114 -4.85 -5.47 -13.97
N VAL A 115 -4.58 -5.19 -15.25
CA VAL A 115 -5.62 -4.98 -16.27
C VAL A 115 -6.37 -6.26 -16.63
N ASN A 116 -5.69 -7.41 -16.67
CA ASN A 116 -6.27 -8.70 -17.06
C ASN A 116 -6.84 -9.51 -15.88
N SER A 117 -6.89 -8.92 -14.68
CA SER A 117 -7.37 -9.62 -13.48
C SER A 117 -8.88 -9.94 -13.49
N ASP A 118 -9.64 -9.38 -14.45
CA ASP A 118 -11.08 -9.58 -14.61
C ASP A 118 -11.48 -10.73 -15.59
N ASP A 119 -10.53 -11.34 -16.33
CA ASP A 119 -10.85 -12.30 -17.40
C ASP A 119 -10.96 -13.78 -16.95
N GLU A 120 -10.71 -14.09 -15.67
CA GLU A 120 -10.92 -15.44 -15.11
C GLU A 120 -12.20 -15.49 -14.27
N SER A 121 -13.35 -15.47 -14.95
CA SER A 121 -14.67 -15.82 -14.39
C SER A 121 -15.04 -17.28 -14.67
#